data_AF-A0A1X3P6H2-F1
#
_entry.id   AF-A0A1X3P6H2-F1
#
_cell.length_a   1.000
_cell.length_b   1.000
_cell.length_c   1.000
_cell.angle_alpha   90.00
_cell.angle_beta   90.00
_cell.angle_gamma   90.00
#
_symmetry.space_group_name_H-M   'P 1'
#
loop_
_entity.id
_entity.type
_entity.pdbx_description
1 polymer ?
#
loop_
_entity_poly.entity_id
_entity_poly.type
_entity_poly.pdbx_seq_one_letter_code
_entity_poly.pdbx_strand_id
1 'polypeptide(L)'
;MTALTQTDLDRFLAGARITDPVMALRPDYRALLLAVDRVDAGERDAASEDLLRRAEASAAEELTSRPVTEVPHVAAWREAYRAFGAKPKKVRSSLEALMRRAASDGLPRINRLTDVYNAVSVLHQVPVGGEDLHRYQGSPVLTRAAGDEPFDTTAGGEPLIDHPEAGEAIWRDDVGVTCRRWNWRQGRRTALTTSTSAALFIFDALEPMDDDALHAAADVLVEHLAPEPLPAASCRETEPCLPRPRSSSSPPLRLPADAIPQSRRRN
;
A
#
# COMPACT_ATOMS: atom_id res chain seq x y z
N MET A 1 21.82 -0.97 18.00
CA MET A 1 21.73 -0.30 16.69
C MET A 1 21.68 1.21 16.94
N THR A 2 22.25 2.02 16.07
CA THR A 2 22.30 3.48 16.23
C THR A 2 20.95 4.08 15.82
N ALA A 3 20.39 4.96 16.65
CA ALA A 3 19.17 5.70 16.33
C ALA A 3 19.37 6.56 15.08
N LEU A 4 18.35 6.64 14.25
CA LEU A 4 18.37 7.43 13.01
C LEU A 4 17.86 8.83 13.30
N THR A 5 18.52 9.83 12.72
CA THR A 5 18.06 11.21 12.83
C THR A 5 16.94 11.48 11.83
N GLN A 6 16.17 12.54 12.06
CA GLN A 6 15.18 13.01 11.07
C GLN A 6 15.82 13.21 9.69
N THR A 7 17.02 13.81 9.65
CA THR A 7 17.80 14.01 8.42
C THR A 7 18.14 12.70 7.70
N ASP A 8 18.40 11.62 8.45
CA ASP A 8 18.69 10.31 7.86
C ASP A 8 17.44 9.71 7.22
N LEU A 9 16.29 9.80 7.91
CA LEU A 9 14.99 9.35 7.39
C LEU A 9 14.60 10.16 6.13
N ASP A 10 14.73 11.48 6.18
CA ASP A 10 14.41 12.37 5.06
C ASP A 10 15.30 12.08 3.85
N ARG A 11 16.61 11.84 4.07
CA ARG A 11 17.55 11.46 2.99
C ARG A 11 17.18 10.10 2.40
N PHE A 12 16.86 9.12 3.24
CA PHE A 12 16.43 7.79 2.81
C PHE A 12 15.18 7.88 1.93
N LEU A 13 14.16 8.62 2.37
CA LEU A 13 12.94 8.82 1.59
C LEU A 13 13.17 9.63 0.32
N ALA A 14 14.05 10.65 0.33
CA ALA A 14 14.38 11.44 -0.85
C ALA A 14 15.01 10.60 -1.98
N GLY A 15 15.73 9.54 -1.65
CA GLY A 15 16.30 8.61 -2.63
C GLY A 15 15.30 7.58 -3.19
N ALA A 16 14.10 7.46 -2.60
CA ALA A 16 13.08 6.54 -3.07
C ALA A 16 12.57 6.94 -4.46
N ARG A 17 12.32 5.95 -5.32
CA ARG A 17 11.90 6.19 -6.71
C ARG A 17 10.99 5.10 -7.27
N ILE A 18 10.08 5.51 -8.15
CA ILE A 18 9.31 4.62 -9.01
C ILE A 18 9.81 4.84 -10.44
N THR A 19 10.12 3.77 -11.16
CA THR A 19 10.67 3.89 -12.52
C THR A 19 9.58 4.11 -13.56
N ASP A 20 9.93 4.79 -14.66
CA ASP A 20 8.99 5.05 -15.77
C ASP A 20 8.28 3.81 -16.30
N PRO A 21 8.92 2.62 -16.43
CA PRO A 21 8.22 1.40 -16.84
C PRO A 21 7.06 0.99 -15.93
N VAL A 22 7.12 1.33 -14.64
CA VAL A 22 6.03 1.09 -13.68
C VAL A 22 4.94 2.15 -13.85
N MET A 23 5.32 3.43 -13.97
CA MET A 23 4.35 4.51 -14.20
C MET A 23 3.63 4.37 -15.54
N ALA A 24 4.30 3.88 -16.59
CA ALA A 24 3.68 3.57 -17.88
C ALA A 24 2.67 2.42 -17.77
N LEU A 25 2.88 1.49 -16.83
CA LEU A 25 1.98 0.37 -16.59
C LEU A 25 0.73 0.79 -15.80
N ARG A 26 0.89 1.63 -14.79
CA ARG A 26 -0.18 2.19 -13.96
C ARG A 26 0.10 3.66 -13.65
N PRO A 27 -0.35 4.59 -14.52
CA PRO A 27 -0.09 6.02 -14.33
C PRO A 27 -0.75 6.60 -13.08
N ASP A 28 -1.82 5.96 -12.61
CA ASP A 28 -2.58 6.32 -11.40
C ASP A 28 -1.93 5.81 -10.10
N TYR A 29 -0.83 5.05 -10.20
CA TYR A 29 -0.13 4.52 -9.06
C TYR A 29 0.57 5.62 -8.25
N ARG A 30 0.42 5.51 -6.93
CA ARG A 30 1.07 6.33 -5.91
C ARG A 30 1.61 5.42 -4.82
N ALA A 31 2.76 5.79 -4.26
CA ALA A 31 3.26 5.20 -3.03
C ALA A 31 3.36 6.29 -1.95
N LEU A 32 2.75 6.04 -0.80
CA LEU A 32 3.04 6.77 0.44
C LEU A 32 4.05 5.95 1.24
N LEU A 33 5.21 6.55 1.50
CA LEU A 33 6.31 5.97 2.24
C LEU A 33 6.41 6.62 3.61
N LEU A 34 6.33 5.80 4.66
CA LEU A 34 6.46 6.22 6.06
C LEU A 34 7.70 5.56 6.65
N ALA A 35 8.76 6.34 6.89
CA ALA A 35 9.96 5.86 7.58
C ALA A 35 9.93 6.33 9.04
N VAL A 36 10.07 5.39 9.98
CA VAL A 36 9.95 5.64 11.42
C VAL A 36 11.12 5.01 12.16
N ASP A 37 11.76 5.77 13.04
CA ASP A 37 12.77 5.27 13.98
C ASP A 37 12.21 5.23 15.41
N ARG A 38 12.71 4.31 16.23
CA ARG A 38 12.24 4.01 17.60
C ARG A 38 10.82 3.44 17.64
N VAL A 39 10.49 2.56 16.69
CA VAL A 39 9.23 1.79 16.72
C VAL A 39 9.28 0.73 17.82
N ASP A 40 8.14 0.51 18.47
CA ASP A 40 7.97 -0.65 19.35
C ASP A 40 7.51 -1.86 18.52
N ALA A 41 8.47 -2.72 18.18
CA ALA A 41 8.22 -3.92 17.41
C ALA A 41 7.87 -5.16 18.24
N GLY A 42 7.69 -5.02 19.55
CA GLY A 42 7.60 -6.12 20.51
C GLY A 42 6.58 -7.22 20.20
N GLU A 43 6.41 -8.12 21.16
CA GLU A 43 5.36 -9.14 21.05
C GLU A 43 3.99 -8.46 20.84
N ARG A 44 3.10 -9.19 20.16
CA ARG A 44 1.71 -8.75 19.97
C ARG A 44 1.08 -8.36 21.30
N ASP A 45 0.24 -7.34 21.28
CA ASP A 45 -0.42 -6.79 22.47
C ASP A 45 -1.94 -6.74 22.29
N ALA A 46 -2.65 -6.25 23.32
CA ALA A 46 -4.10 -6.15 23.27
C ALA A 46 -4.59 -5.13 22.22
N ALA A 47 -3.81 -4.10 21.90
CA ALA A 47 -4.17 -3.08 20.93
C ALA A 47 -4.02 -3.62 19.49
N SER A 48 -2.92 -4.31 19.18
CA SER A 48 -2.73 -4.94 17.87
C SER A 48 -3.78 -6.04 17.62
N GLU A 49 -4.12 -6.83 18.63
CA GLU A 49 -5.18 -7.84 18.52
C GLU A 49 -6.57 -7.20 18.34
N ASP A 50 -6.87 -6.09 19.01
CA ASP A 50 -8.14 -5.39 18.82
C ASP A 50 -8.28 -4.83 17.40
N LEU A 51 -7.20 -4.27 16.86
CA LEU A 51 -7.18 -3.75 15.50
C LEU A 51 -7.41 -4.88 14.49
N LEU A 52 -6.78 -6.06 14.68
CA LEU A 52 -7.03 -7.24 13.86
C LEU A 52 -8.50 -7.68 13.90
N ARG A 53 -9.12 -7.75 15.08
CA ARG A 53 -10.54 -8.13 15.20
C ARG A 53 -11.47 -7.13 14.50
N ARG A 54 -11.18 -5.83 14.60
CA ARG A 54 -11.93 -4.79 13.88
C ARG A 54 -11.80 -4.96 12.36
N ALA A 55 -10.60 -5.25 11.89
CA ALA A 55 -10.33 -5.51 10.48
C ALA A 55 -11.06 -6.77 9.97
N GLU A 56 -11.10 -7.83 10.78
CA GLU A 56 -11.86 -9.06 10.49
C GLU A 56 -13.35 -8.79 10.37
N ALA A 57 -13.94 -8.05 11.32
CA ALA A 57 -15.34 -7.67 11.29
C ALA A 57 -15.67 -6.81 10.06
N SER A 58 -14.84 -5.81 9.75
CA SER A 58 -15.01 -4.94 8.57
C SER A 58 -14.96 -5.73 7.26
N ALA A 59 -14.01 -6.66 7.12
CA ALA A 59 -13.93 -7.51 5.93
C ALA A 59 -15.15 -8.44 5.81
N ALA A 60 -15.61 -9.05 6.91
CA ALA A 60 -16.79 -9.92 6.89
C ALA A 60 -18.06 -9.16 6.48
N GLU A 61 -18.21 -7.92 6.95
CA GLU A 61 -19.32 -7.04 6.57
C GLU A 61 -19.26 -6.68 5.08
N GLU A 62 -18.12 -6.17 4.59
CA GLU A 62 -17.94 -5.79 3.18
C GLU A 62 -18.25 -6.96 2.23
N LEU A 63 -17.75 -8.16 2.57
CA LEU A 63 -17.88 -9.36 1.76
C LEU A 63 -19.25 -10.03 1.85
N THR A 64 -20.16 -9.52 2.68
CA THR A 64 -21.59 -9.90 2.65
C THR A 64 -22.28 -9.31 1.41
N SER A 65 -21.85 -8.13 0.97
CA SER A 65 -22.49 -7.39 -0.14
C SER A 65 -22.00 -7.82 -1.52
N ARG A 66 -20.76 -8.31 -1.61
CA ARG A 66 -20.08 -8.60 -2.87
C ARG A 66 -18.95 -9.61 -2.70
N PRO A 67 -18.58 -10.36 -3.76
CA PRO A 67 -17.36 -11.15 -3.72
C PRO A 67 -16.14 -10.23 -3.61
N VAL A 68 -15.09 -10.68 -2.92
CA VAL A 68 -13.85 -9.90 -2.72
C VAL A 68 -13.22 -9.39 -4.02
N THR A 69 -13.42 -10.09 -5.14
CA THR A 69 -12.88 -9.68 -6.45
C THR A 69 -13.59 -8.46 -7.05
N GLU A 70 -14.72 -8.06 -6.49
CA GLU A 70 -15.54 -6.90 -6.88
C GLU A 70 -15.46 -5.76 -5.86
N VAL A 71 -14.67 -5.92 -4.78
CA VAL A 71 -14.26 -4.79 -3.94
C VAL A 71 -13.43 -3.85 -4.82
N PRO A 72 -13.76 -2.55 -4.93
CA PRO A 72 -13.16 -1.66 -5.93
C PRO A 72 -11.62 -1.63 -5.91
N HIS A 73 -11.02 -1.50 -4.73
CA HIS A 73 -9.56 -1.49 -4.59
C HIS A 73 -8.94 -2.84 -4.95
N VAL A 74 -9.58 -3.96 -4.61
CA VAL A 74 -9.12 -5.30 -5.03
C VAL A 74 -9.21 -5.46 -6.55
N ALA A 75 -10.30 -5.00 -7.17
CA ALA A 75 -10.47 -5.07 -8.62
C ALA A 75 -9.35 -4.29 -9.35
N ALA A 76 -9.04 -3.08 -8.89
CA ALA A 76 -7.94 -2.26 -9.41
C ALA A 76 -6.58 -2.98 -9.33
N TRP A 77 -6.29 -3.65 -8.20
CA TRP A 77 -5.06 -4.44 -8.04
C TRP A 77 -5.02 -5.67 -8.95
N ARG A 78 -6.16 -6.33 -9.16
CA ARG A 78 -6.24 -7.46 -10.10
C ARG A 78 -5.97 -7.01 -11.53
N GLU A 79 -6.38 -5.81 -11.92
CA GLU A 79 -6.03 -5.21 -13.21
C GLU A 79 -4.53 -4.89 -13.31
N ALA A 80 -3.94 -4.28 -12.28
CA ALA A 80 -2.49 -4.05 -12.24
C ALA A 80 -1.71 -5.36 -12.41
N TYR A 81 -2.12 -6.43 -11.72
CA TYR A 81 -1.49 -7.75 -11.82
C TYR A 81 -1.58 -8.34 -13.24
N ARG A 82 -2.72 -8.20 -13.91
CA ARG A 82 -2.86 -8.63 -15.32
C ARG A 82 -1.94 -7.83 -16.24
N ALA A 83 -1.79 -6.53 -15.98
CA ALA A 83 -1.01 -5.63 -16.84
C ALA A 83 0.47 -6.02 -16.90
N PHE A 84 1.07 -6.52 -15.81
CA PHE A 84 2.44 -7.06 -15.83
C PHE A 84 2.53 -8.57 -16.08
N GLY A 85 1.45 -9.21 -16.53
CA GLY A 85 1.44 -10.62 -16.94
C GLY A 85 1.22 -11.63 -15.80
N ALA A 86 1.01 -11.17 -14.56
CA ALA A 86 0.63 -12.06 -13.47
C ALA A 86 -0.80 -12.56 -13.63
N LYS A 87 -1.10 -13.69 -12.97
CA LYS A 87 -2.42 -14.32 -12.95
C LYS A 87 -3.04 -14.08 -11.57
N PRO A 88 -3.96 -13.11 -11.39
CA PRO A 88 -4.53 -12.75 -10.08
C PRO A 88 -5.26 -13.88 -9.34
N LYS A 89 -5.63 -14.95 -10.07
CA LYS A 89 -6.20 -16.17 -9.46
C LYS A 89 -5.15 -17.04 -8.76
N LYS A 90 -3.88 -16.98 -9.19
CA LYS A 90 -2.74 -17.76 -8.65
C LYS A 90 -1.90 -16.93 -7.68
N VAL A 91 -1.70 -15.66 -7.99
CA VAL A 91 -0.86 -14.72 -7.22
C VAL A 91 -1.73 -13.50 -6.93
N ARG A 92 -2.01 -13.24 -5.65
CA ARG A 92 -2.91 -12.18 -5.21
C ARG A 92 -2.11 -11.01 -4.64
N SER A 93 -2.68 -9.81 -4.69
CA SER A 93 -2.19 -8.71 -3.84
C SER A 93 -2.37 -9.06 -2.37
N SER A 94 -1.55 -8.45 -1.51
CA SER A 94 -1.67 -8.60 -0.06
C SER A 94 -3.09 -8.24 0.40
N LEU A 95 -3.69 -7.17 -0.13
CA LEU A 95 -5.07 -6.79 0.18
C LEU A 95 -6.08 -7.90 -0.14
N GLU A 96 -6.08 -8.47 -1.36
CA GLU A 96 -7.02 -9.55 -1.70
C GLU A 96 -6.80 -10.78 -0.80
N ALA A 97 -5.54 -11.11 -0.51
CA ALA A 97 -5.20 -12.24 0.36
C ALA A 97 -5.69 -12.01 1.81
N LEU A 98 -5.46 -10.82 2.36
CA LEU A 98 -5.86 -10.46 3.72
C LEU A 98 -7.38 -10.39 3.87
N MET A 99 -8.10 -9.72 2.96
CA MET A 99 -9.57 -9.64 3.01
C MET A 99 -10.23 -11.02 2.95
N ARG A 100 -9.71 -11.92 2.10
CA ARG A 100 -10.21 -13.32 2.04
C ARG A 100 -10.01 -14.02 3.37
N ARG A 101 -8.81 -13.93 3.92
CA ARG A 101 -8.45 -14.62 5.15
C ARG A 101 -9.21 -14.06 6.36
N ALA A 102 -9.36 -12.75 6.43
CA ALA A 102 -10.11 -12.05 7.46
C ALA A 102 -11.56 -12.57 7.57
N ALA A 103 -12.20 -12.87 6.44
CA ALA A 103 -13.55 -13.41 6.40
C ALA A 103 -13.66 -14.95 6.53
N SER A 104 -12.56 -15.69 6.45
CA SER A 104 -12.56 -17.16 6.53
C SER A 104 -11.87 -17.71 7.78
N ASP A 105 -10.57 -17.46 7.92
CA ASP A 105 -9.67 -18.12 8.87
C ASP A 105 -9.13 -17.16 9.94
N GLY A 106 -9.53 -15.89 9.85
CA GLY A 106 -8.96 -14.78 10.62
C GLY A 106 -7.58 -14.36 10.11
N LEU A 107 -7.23 -13.10 10.34
CA LEU A 107 -5.95 -12.52 9.98
C LEU A 107 -4.75 -13.21 10.69
N PRO A 108 -3.55 -13.15 10.10
CA PRO A 108 -2.37 -13.62 10.80
C PRO A 108 -2.14 -12.81 12.07
N ARG A 109 -1.81 -13.50 13.16
CA ARG A 109 -1.14 -12.89 14.31
C ARG A 109 0.33 -13.29 14.24
N ILE A 110 1.24 -12.36 13.96
CA ILE A 110 2.67 -12.59 13.73
C ILE A 110 3.48 -11.88 14.81
N ASN A 111 3.56 -10.56 14.75
CA ASN A 111 4.21 -9.67 15.70
C ASN A 111 3.45 -8.34 15.69
N ARG A 112 3.70 -7.47 16.67
CA ARG A 112 2.95 -6.23 16.85
C ARG A 112 2.88 -5.37 15.58
N LEU A 113 4.01 -5.07 14.93
CA LEU A 113 4.02 -4.22 13.73
C LEU A 113 3.29 -4.87 12.56
N THR A 114 3.51 -6.17 12.36
CA THR A 114 2.86 -6.92 11.28
C THR A 114 1.36 -7.01 11.47
N ASP A 115 0.91 -7.19 12.70
CA ASP A 115 -0.51 -7.25 13.04
C ASP A 115 -1.17 -5.88 12.78
N VAL A 116 -0.52 -4.80 13.19
CA VAL A 116 -1.00 -3.43 12.97
C VAL A 116 -1.13 -3.12 11.47
N TYR A 117 -0.06 -3.28 10.67
CA TYR A 117 -0.14 -2.90 9.25
C TYR A 117 -1.11 -3.79 8.46
N ASN A 118 -1.24 -5.08 8.81
CA ASN A 118 -2.21 -5.96 8.16
C ASN A 118 -3.64 -5.54 8.47
N ALA A 119 -3.91 -5.12 9.71
CA ALA A 119 -5.21 -4.63 10.10
C ALA A 119 -5.56 -3.31 9.39
N VAL A 120 -4.62 -2.36 9.35
CA VAL A 120 -4.75 -1.10 8.59
C VAL A 120 -5.01 -1.39 7.11
N SER A 121 -4.29 -2.34 6.52
CA SER A 121 -4.44 -2.72 5.12
C SER A 121 -5.87 -3.15 4.79
N VAL A 122 -6.50 -3.93 5.67
CA VAL A 122 -7.88 -4.40 5.49
C VAL A 122 -8.90 -3.29 5.79
N LEU A 123 -8.74 -2.58 6.90
CA LEU A 123 -9.65 -1.52 7.33
C LEU A 123 -9.78 -0.38 6.29
N HIS A 124 -8.66 -0.03 5.66
CA HIS A 124 -8.60 1.05 4.68
C HIS A 124 -8.53 0.55 3.23
N GLN A 125 -8.63 -0.76 3.01
CA GLN A 125 -8.61 -1.39 1.68
C GLN A 125 -7.43 -0.95 0.80
N VAL A 126 -6.23 -0.84 1.39
CA VAL A 126 -4.97 -0.48 0.72
C VAL A 126 -3.88 -1.51 1.06
N PRO A 127 -3.12 -2.05 0.10
CA PRO A 127 -1.95 -2.85 0.43
C PRO A 127 -0.95 -2.05 1.27
N VAL A 128 -0.60 -2.59 2.44
CA VAL A 128 0.46 -2.06 3.30
C VAL A 128 1.52 -3.13 3.53
N GLY A 129 2.78 -2.77 3.33
CA GLY A 129 3.95 -3.59 3.70
C GLY A 129 4.78 -2.89 4.76
N GLY A 130 5.50 -3.66 5.57
CA GLY A 130 6.40 -3.15 6.59
C GLY A 130 7.76 -3.84 6.50
N GLU A 131 8.83 -3.07 6.54
CA GLU A 131 10.20 -3.54 6.33
C GLU A 131 11.18 -2.94 7.36
N ASP A 132 12.15 -3.73 7.82
CA ASP A 132 13.19 -3.27 8.77
C ASP A 132 14.19 -2.34 8.05
N LEU A 133 14.18 -1.06 8.42
CA LEU A 133 14.96 -0.03 7.77
C LEU A 133 16.47 -0.22 7.96
N HIS A 134 16.90 -0.87 9.04
CA HIS A 134 18.32 -1.16 9.24
C HIS A 134 18.84 -2.31 8.37
N ARG A 135 17.95 -3.03 7.68
CA ARG A 135 18.30 -4.10 6.75
C ARG A 135 18.36 -3.62 5.29
N TYR A 136 17.94 -2.39 5.02
CA TYR A 136 18.02 -1.77 3.71
C TYR A 136 19.44 -1.34 3.35
N GLN A 137 19.76 -1.45 2.07
CA GLN A 137 20.95 -0.87 1.47
C GLN A 137 20.53 0.09 0.36
N GLY A 138 20.71 1.39 0.62
CA GLY A 138 20.16 2.44 -0.24
C GLY A 138 18.65 2.62 -0.04
N SER A 139 18.03 3.40 -0.92
CA SER A 139 16.59 3.75 -0.85
C SER A 139 15.71 2.79 -1.66
N PRO A 140 14.43 2.62 -1.31
CA PRO A 140 13.53 1.71 -2.00
C PRO A 140 13.24 2.15 -3.44
N VAL A 141 13.16 1.17 -4.32
CA VAL A 141 12.94 1.37 -5.76
C VAL A 141 11.84 0.43 -6.21
N LEU A 142 10.77 1.00 -6.74
CA LEU A 142 9.77 0.21 -7.45
C LEU A 142 10.13 0.21 -8.93
N THR A 143 10.41 -0.97 -9.47
CA THR A 143 10.81 -1.14 -10.87
C THR A 143 10.23 -2.40 -11.49
N ARG A 144 10.40 -2.53 -12.81
CA ARG A 144 10.19 -3.76 -13.56
C ARG A 144 11.47 -4.60 -13.48
N ALA A 145 11.35 -5.86 -13.07
CA ALA A 145 12.46 -6.77 -12.91
C ALA A 145 13.14 -7.10 -14.24
N ALA A 146 14.48 -7.20 -14.23
CA ALA A 146 15.26 -7.78 -15.32
C ALA A 146 15.21 -9.32 -15.29
N GLY A 147 15.04 -9.89 -14.10
CA GLY A 147 14.93 -11.32 -13.86
C GLY A 147 16.18 -11.99 -13.31
N ASP A 148 17.20 -11.19 -13.02
CA ASP A 148 18.47 -11.60 -12.39
C ASP A 148 18.61 -11.04 -10.96
N GLU A 149 17.62 -10.29 -10.47
CA GLU A 149 17.67 -9.73 -9.13
C GLU A 149 17.51 -10.83 -8.07
N PRO A 150 18.40 -10.92 -7.07
CA PRO A 150 18.28 -11.94 -6.03
C PRO A 150 17.08 -11.65 -5.14
N PHE A 151 16.30 -12.69 -4.85
CA PHE A 151 15.18 -12.67 -3.92
C PHE A 151 15.29 -13.81 -2.91
N ASP A 152 15.47 -13.47 -1.64
CA ASP A 152 15.61 -14.45 -0.58
C ASP A 152 14.25 -14.97 -0.10
N THR A 153 14.09 -16.28 -0.15
CA THR A 153 12.82 -16.96 0.08
C THR A 153 13.04 -18.32 0.75
N THR A 154 11.98 -19.11 0.86
CA THR A 154 12.06 -20.50 1.31
C THR A 154 11.34 -21.43 0.35
N ALA A 155 11.90 -22.64 0.20
CA ALA A 155 11.30 -23.77 -0.49
C ALA A 155 11.49 -25.03 0.37
N GLY A 156 10.39 -25.72 0.71
CA GLY A 156 10.46 -26.90 1.58
C GLY A 156 10.98 -26.61 3.00
N GLY A 157 10.89 -25.36 3.48
CA GLY A 157 11.43 -24.93 4.77
C GLY A 157 12.88 -24.43 4.72
N GLU A 158 13.60 -24.70 3.63
CA GLU A 158 15.01 -24.31 3.50
C GLU A 158 15.16 -22.94 2.83
N PRO A 159 16.18 -22.15 3.22
CA PRO A 159 16.53 -20.91 2.53
C PRO A 159 16.85 -21.16 1.05
N LEU A 160 16.30 -20.31 0.19
CA LEU A 160 16.52 -20.35 -1.26
C LEU A 160 16.70 -18.92 -1.77
N ILE A 161 17.62 -18.72 -2.71
CA ILE A 161 17.65 -17.51 -3.53
C ILE A 161 16.91 -17.83 -4.83
N ASP A 162 15.78 -17.17 -5.01
CA ASP A 162 14.98 -17.20 -6.23
C ASP A 162 15.18 -15.88 -6.99
N HIS A 163 14.64 -15.79 -8.21
CA HIS A 163 14.72 -14.60 -9.05
C HIS A 163 13.32 -14.24 -9.59
N PRO A 164 12.99 -12.95 -9.73
CA PRO A 164 11.75 -12.53 -10.37
C PRO A 164 11.72 -12.98 -11.84
N GLU A 165 10.52 -13.19 -12.38
CA GLU A 165 10.36 -13.24 -13.83
C GLU A 165 10.59 -11.83 -14.40
N ALA A 166 11.25 -11.75 -15.57
CA ALA A 166 11.46 -10.48 -16.24
C ALA A 166 10.12 -9.77 -16.49
N GLY A 167 10.05 -8.49 -16.11
CA GLY A 167 8.84 -7.68 -16.19
C GLY A 167 7.90 -7.73 -14.98
N GLU A 168 8.19 -8.53 -13.95
CA GLU A 168 7.50 -8.39 -12.65
C GLU A 168 7.68 -6.96 -12.11
N ALA A 169 6.63 -6.36 -11.55
CA ALA A 169 6.83 -5.19 -10.69
C ALA A 169 7.45 -5.65 -9.37
N ILE A 170 8.54 -5.03 -8.93
CA ILE A 170 9.27 -5.40 -7.72
C ILE A 170 9.68 -4.15 -6.93
N TRP A 171 9.54 -4.22 -5.60
CA TRP A 171 10.31 -3.36 -4.71
C TRP A 171 11.68 -3.97 -4.49
N ARG A 172 12.73 -3.15 -4.59
CA ARG A 172 14.11 -3.55 -4.34
C ARG A 172 14.89 -2.42 -3.68
N ASP A 173 16.02 -2.78 -3.10
CA ASP A 173 17.06 -1.85 -2.69
C ASP A 173 18.31 -2.06 -3.57
N ASP A 174 19.49 -1.62 -3.14
CA ASP A 174 20.73 -1.78 -3.92
C ASP A 174 21.22 -3.24 -3.96
N VAL A 175 20.82 -4.08 -3.00
CA VAL A 175 21.27 -5.47 -2.91
C VAL A 175 20.34 -6.44 -3.65
N GLY A 176 19.03 -6.25 -3.56
CA GLY A 176 18.10 -7.20 -4.14
C GLY A 176 16.63 -6.87 -3.92
N VAL A 177 15.78 -7.79 -4.33
CA VAL A 177 14.33 -7.64 -4.22
C VAL A 177 13.90 -7.69 -2.75
N THR A 178 13.11 -6.71 -2.32
CA THR A 178 12.48 -6.70 -0.98
C THR A 178 11.03 -7.17 -1.03
N CYS A 179 10.31 -6.91 -2.13
CA CYS A 179 8.97 -7.44 -2.35
C CYS A 179 8.74 -7.78 -3.81
N ARG A 180 8.26 -9.00 -4.06
CA ARG A 180 7.92 -9.50 -5.40
C ARG A 180 6.49 -9.21 -5.79
N ARG A 181 6.29 -9.06 -7.11
CA ARG A 181 5.01 -8.84 -7.77
C ARG A 181 4.22 -7.74 -7.06
N TRP A 182 4.87 -6.59 -6.92
CA TRP A 182 4.38 -5.35 -6.29
C TRP A 182 4.16 -5.47 -4.78
N ASN A 183 3.14 -6.20 -4.36
CA ASN A 183 2.74 -6.36 -2.95
C ASN A 183 2.28 -7.78 -2.65
N TRP A 184 2.88 -8.78 -3.31
CA TRP A 184 2.52 -10.18 -3.09
C TRP A 184 3.37 -10.86 -2.02
N ARG A 185 4.70 -10.86 -2.18
CA ARG A 185 5.58 -11.65 -1.32
C ARG A 185 6.84 -10.86 -0.96
N GLN A 186 6.94 -10.51 0.31
CA GLN A 186 8.12 -9.90 0.89
C GLN A 186 9.26 -10.92 1.02
N GLY A 187 10.49 -10.44 0.85
CA GLY A 187 11.73 -11.17 1.12
C GLY A 187 11.99 -11.24 2.63
N ARG A 188 12.88 -12.13 3.07
CA ARG A 188 13.14 -12.34 4.50
C ARG A 188 14.17 -11.35 5.04
N ARG A 189 15.06 -10.86 4.18
CA ARG A 189 16.17 -9.98 4.56
C ARG A 189 15.72 -8.70 5.24
N THR A 190 14.64 -8.10 4.75
CA THR A 190 14.05 -6.86 5.28
C THR A 190 12.77 -7.12 6.06
N ALA A 191 12.43 -8.37 6.37
CA ALA A 191 11.24 -8.70 7.16
C ALA A 191 11.33 -8.12 8.57
N LEU A 192 10.20 -7.58 9.04
CA LEU A 192 10.07 -7.10 10.42
C LEU A 192 10.20 -8.26 11.41
N THR A 193 10.89 -8.00 12.52
CA THR A 193 11.00 -8.91 13.65
C THR A 193 10.68 -8.18 14.95
N THR A 194 10.55 -8.92 16.04
CA THR A 194 10.36 -8.32 17.37
C THR A 194 11.55 -7.51 17.88
N SER A 195 12.66 -7.50 17.15
CA SER A 195 13.85 -6.69 17.42
C SER A 195 13.97 -5.46 16.51
N THR A 196 13.03 -5.24 15.58
CA THR A 196 13.08 -4.08 14.68
C THR A 196 12.91 -2.80 15.48
N SER A 197 13.80 -1.84 15.29
CA SER A 197 13.74 -0.52 15.95
C SER A 197 13.49 0.63 14.99
N ALA A 198 13.68 0.42 13.68
CA ALA A 198 13.34 1.38 12.63
C ALA A 198 12.68 0.64 11.47
N ALA A 199 11.59 1.20 10.94
CA ALA A 199 10.78 0.55 9.92
C ALA A 199 10.43 1.51 8.77
N LEU A 200 10.36 0.96 7.56
CA LEU A 200 9.68 1.56 6.42
C LEU A 200 8.32 0.88 6.25
N PHE A 201 7.27 1.68 6.18
CA PHE A 201 5.96 1.23 5.74
C PHE A 201 5.67 1.80 4.35
N ILE A 202 5.16 0.93 3.47
CA ILE A 202 4.85 1.24 2.08
C ILE A 202 3.35 1.03 1.88
N PHE A 203 2.64 2.09 1.51
CA PHE A 203 1.25 2.05 1.10
C PHE A 203 1.20 2.12 -0.43
N ASP A 204 0.83 1.01 -1.06
CA ASP A 204 0.68 0.95 -2.52
C ASP A 204 -0.74 1.36 -2.90
N ALA A 205 -0.91 2.55 -3.49
CA ALA A 205 -2.21 3.09 -3.86
C ALA A 205 -2.44 3.10 -5.37
N LEU A 206 -3.67 2.77 -5.75
CA LEU A 206 -4.22 2.88 -7.10
C LEU A 206 -5.60 3.53 -6.97
N GLU A 207 -6.10 4.15 -8.04
CA GLU A 207 -7.52 4.51 -8.07
C GLU A 207 -8.38 3.25 -7.78
N PRO A 208 -9.45 3.35 -6.96
CA PRO A 208 -10.12 4.58 -6.51
C PRO A 208 -9.63 5.15 -5.16
N MET A 209 -8.47 4.74 -4.64
CA MET A 209 -7.93 5.34 -3.41
C MET A 209 -7.57 6.81 -3.66
N ASP A 210 -8.23 7.74 -2.98
CA ASP A 210 -7.85 9.15 -3.01
C ASP A 210 -6.77 9.46 -1.96
N ASP A 211 -6.19 10.65 -2.06
CA ASP A 211 -5.08 11.05 -1.20
C ASP A 211 -5.55 11.22 0.26
N ASP A 212 -6.76 11.72 0.50
CA ASP A 212 -7.29 11.90 1.86
C ASP A 212 -7.46 10.55 2.57
N ALA A 213 -8.02 9.54 1.89
CA ALA A 213 -8.17 8.19 2.43
C ALA A 213 -6.81 7.49 2.63
N LEU A 214 -5.84 7.74 1.74
CA LEU A 214 -4.48 7.23 1.87
C LEU A 214 -3.77 7.80 3.10
N HIS A 215 -3.84 9.11 3.31
CA HIS A 215 -3.29 9.77 4.50
C HIS A 215 -3.98 9.30 5.77
N ALA A 216 -5.32 9.15 5.76
CA ALA A 216 -6.05 8.63 6.91
C ALA A 216 -5.60 7.21 7.30
N ALA A 217 -5.26 6.36 6.33
CA ALA A 217 -4.71 5.03 6.61
C ALA A 217 -3.31 5.11 7.26
N ALA A 218 -2.48 6.04 6.80
CA ALA A 218 -1.15 6.29 7.37
C ALA A 218 -1.22 6.86 8.79
N ASP A 219 -2.16 7.76 9.06
CA ASP A 219 -2.38 8.32 10.39
C ASP A 219 -2.78 7.23 11.40
N VAL A 220 -3.72 6.35 11.04
CA VAL A 220 -4.11 5.21 11.88
C VAL A 220 -2.93 4.30 12.16
N LEU A 221 -2.06 4.05 11.16
CA LEU A 221 -0.83 3.30 11.39
C LEU A 221 0.06 4.01 12.43
N VAL A 222 0.37 5.29 12.23
CA VAL A 222 1.24 6.08 13.12
C VAL A 222 0.73 6.08 14.56
N GLU A 223 -0.57 6.24 14.78
CA GLU A 223 -1.20 6.17 16.11
C GLU A 223 -0.89 4.86 16.84
N HIS A 224 -0.73 3.76 16.12
CA HIS A 224 -0.45 2.44 16.67
C HIS A 224 1.06 2.09 16.70
N LEU A 225 1.94 2.93 16.15
CA LEU A 225 3.40 2.69 16.15
C LEU A 225 4.13 3.21 17.39
N ALA A 226 3.57 4.18 18.12
CA ALA A 226 4.30 4.96 19.11
C ALA A 226 4.06 4.54 20.57
N PRO A 227 5.11 4.31 21.38
CA PRO A 227 5.10 4.73 22.78
C PRO A 227 5.31 6.25 22.86
N GLU A 228 4.52 6.96 23.65
CA GLU A 228 4.66 8.41 23.87
C GLU A 228 6.07 8.78 24.41
N PRO A 229 6.70 9.89 23.94
CA PRO A 229 6.30 10.78 22.85
C PRO A 229 6.70 10.27 21.45
N LEU A 230 5.99 10.74 20.42
CA LEU A 230 6.04 10.28 19.02
C LEU A 230 7.48 9.99 18.51
N PRO A 231 7.69 8.83 17.85
CA PRO A 231 8.96 8.48 17.23
C PRO A 231 9.37 9.51 16.17
N ALA A 232 10.66 9.52 15.81
CA ALA A 232 11.08 10.31 14.65
C ALA A 232 10.46 9.66 13.40
N ALA A 233 9.69 10.42 12.64
CA ALA A 233 8.95 9.93 11.49
C ALA A 233 9.11 10.89 10.30
N SER A 234 9.23 10.33 9.11
CA SER A 234 9.22 11.08 7.85
C SER A 234 8.22 10.43 6.90
N CYS A 235 7.47 11.26 6.18
CA CYS A 235 6.48 10.82 5.21
C CYS A 235 6.81 11.42 3.86
N ARG A 236 6.72 10.61 2.80
CA ARG A 236 6.85 11.07 1.43
C ARG A 236 5.85 10.36 0.53
N GLU A 237 5.09 11.15 -0.21
CA GLU A 237 4.36 10.65 -1.36
C GLU A 237 5.23 10.75 -2.61
N THR A 238 5.16 9.71 -3.43
CA THR A 238 5.74 9.74 -4.76
C THR A 238 4.70 10.35 -5.71
N GLU A 239 4.98 11.56 -6.20
CA GLU A 239 4.06 12.20 -7.15
C GLU A 239 3.98 11.39 -8.45
N PRO A 240 2.77 11.09 -8.96
CA PRO A 240 2.63 10.53 -10.29
C PRO A 240 3.10 11.56 -11.32
N CYS A 241 3.92 11.13 -12.29
CA CYS A 241 4.36 11.97 -13.41
C CYS A 241 3.23 12.18 -14.44
N LEU A 242 2.04 12.57 -13.98
CA LEU A 242 0.90 12.92 -14.81
C LEU A 242 0.74 14.43 -14.87
N PRO A 243 0.61 15.04 -16.06
CA PRO A 243 0.20 16.43 -16.15
C PRO A 243 -1.22 16.56 -15.59
N ARG A 244 -1.37 17.27 -14.47
CA ARG A 244 -2.69 17.62 -13.90
C ARG A 244 -3.55 18.20 -15.04
N PRO A 245 -4.75 17.66 -15.33
CA PRO A 245 -5.64 18.31 -16.27
C PRO A 245 -5.96 19.71 -15.73
N ARG A 246 -5.71 20.74 -16.54
CA ARG A 246 -6.13 22.10 -16.22
C ARG A 246 -7.63 22.06 -15.96
N SER A 247 -8.03 22.48 -14.76
CA SER A 247 -9.43 22.68 -14.39
C SER A 247 -10.15 23.45 -15.50
N SER A 248 -10.98 22.77 -16.29
CA SER A 248 -11.89 23.43 -17.20
C SER A 248 -13.05 23.95 -16.33
N SER A 249 -13.05 25.26 -16.10
CA SER A 249 -14.22 25.96 -15.59
C SER A 249 -15.36 25.75 -16.60
N SER A 250 -16.25 24.80 -16.33
CA SER A 250 -17.53 24.70 -17.03
C SER A 250 -18.46 25.77 -16.45
N PRO A 251 -19.11 26.61 -17.28
CA PRO A 251 -20.08 27.58 -16.79
C PRO A 251 -21.38 26.85 -16.40
N PRO A 252 -22.18 27.39 -15.47
CA PRO A 252 -23.35 26.70 -14.96
C PRO A 252 -24.44 26.57 -16.04
N LEU A 253 -25.02 25.37 -16.10
CA LEU A 253 -26.21 25.05 -16.89
C LEU A 253 -27.36 26.01 -16.52
N ARG A 254 -27.88 26.77 -17.49
CA ARG A 254 -29.17 27.46 -17.36
C ARG A 254 -30.30 26.44 -17.58
N LEU A 255 -31.20 26.32 -16.61
CA LEU A 255 -32.49 25.64 -16.76
C LEU A 255 -33.39 26.42 -17.74
N PRO A 256 -34.25 25.75 -18.53
CA PRO A 256 -35.20 26.41 -19.41
C PRO A 256 -36.39 26.95 -18.60
N ALA A 257 -36.76 28.21 -18.85
CA ALA A 257 -37.97 28.81 -18.28
C ALA A 257 -39.20 28.44 -19.10
N ASP A 258 -40.25 28.03 -18.39
CA ASP A 258 -41.55 27.67 -18.91
C ASP A 258 -42.24 28.78 -19.70
N ALA A 259 -43.05 28.34 -20.66
CA ALA A 259 -43.89 29.13 -21.53
C ALA A 259 -45.03 29.84 -20.75
N ILE A 260 -45.21 31.14 -20.99
CA ILE A 260 -46.45 31.87 -20.68
C ILE A 260 -47.17 32.19 -22.00
N PRO A 261 -48.45 31.81 -22.17
CA PRO A 261 -49.20 32.10 -23.39
C PRO A 261 -49.78 33.52 -23.33
N GLN A 262 -49.47 34.36 -24.31
CA GLN A 262 -50.17 35.64 -24.48
C GLN A 262 -51.49 35.42 -25.20
N SER A 263 -52.55 35.83 -24.51
CA SER A 263 -53.93 35.85 -24.98
C SER A 263 -54.14 36.93 -26.05
N ARG A 264 -54.83 36.53 -27.12
CA ARG A 264 -55.44 37.45 -28.10
C ARG A 264 -56.53 38.28 -27.43
N ARG A 265 -56.57 39.59 -27.69
CA ARG A 265 -57.82 40.37 -27.87
C ARG A 265 -57.53 41.75 -28.50
N ARG A 266 -58.15 41.95 -29.68
CA ARG A 266 -58.84 43.14 -30.22
C ARG A 266 -58.09 44.49 -30.21
N ASN A 267 -57.79 45.04 -31.39
CA ASN A 267 -58.73 45.72 -32.30
C ASN A 267 -58.23 45.61 -33.74
#